data_AF-A0A3B0SQH2-F1
#
_entry.id   AF-A0A3B0SQH2-F1
#
_cell.length_a   1.000
_cell.length_b   1.000
_cell.length_c   1.000
_cell.angle_alpha   90.00
_cell.angle_beta   90.00
_cell.angle_gamma   90.00
#
_symmetry.space_group_name_H-M   'P 1'
#
loop_
_entity.id
_entity.type
_entity.pdbx_description
1 polymer ?
#
loop_
_entity_poly.entity_id
_entity_poly.type
_entity_poly.pdbx_seq_one_letter_code
_entity_poly.pdbx_strand_id
1 'polypeptide(L)'
;MASSRSPENRPLAGLSAAELVAEAATNRPALKRIAAAIDTGDPSIKSDIVDHARSIGIDLPADAETWPAKRILRRAMGREAVARQRSNPIARDEPFQCWHCRSDVAPGGSRVRDHCPHCLRSLHVDVVPGDRAAECGGDMHPIGLNRSHGDDTIVYQCVRCGTTHQVVVHADDSQRALRAIINLPPM
;
A
#
# COMPACT_ATOMS: atom_id res chain seq x y z
N MET A 1 -6.04 -19.14 -35.01
CA MET A 1 -6.14 -18.06 -34.00
C MET A 1 -6.71 -18.69 -32.73
N ALA A 2 -5.85 -18.95 -31.74
CA ALA A 2 -6.26 -19.58 -30.49
C ALA A 2 -7.12 -18.60 -29.68
N SER A 3 -8.34 -19.01 -29.38
CA SER A 3 -9.31 -18.23 -28.60
C SER A 3 -8.82 -18.11 -27.16
N SER A 4 -8.32 -16.92 -26.82
CA SER A 4 -7.93 -16.52 -25.47
C SER A 4 -9.20 -16.41 -24.61
N ARG A 5 -9.57 -17.51 -23.95
CA ARG A 5 -10.59 -17.48 -22.90
C ARG A 5 -10.06 -16.61 -21.76
N SER A 6 -10.83 -15.59 -21.37
CA SER A 6 -10.54 -14.80 -20.18
C SER A 6 -10.26 -15.73 -18.98
N PRO A 7 -9.24 -15.45 -18.15
CA PRO A 7 -8.82 -16.32 -17.04
C PRO A 7 -9.94 -16.57 -16.00
N GLU A 8 -10.99 -15.76 -16.04
CA GLU A 8 -12.05 -15.70 -15.04
C GLU A 8 -12.96 -16.94 -14.99
N ASN A 9 -12.95 -17.79 -16.02
CA ASN A 9 -13.90 -18.91 -16.15
C ASN A 9 -13.26 -20.28 -16.41
N ARG A 10 -11.99 -20.48 -16.03
CA ARG A 10 -11.33 -21.80 -16.12
C ARG A 10 -11.92 -22.74 -15.04
N PRO A 11 -12.45 -23.92 -15.41
CA PRO A 11 -12.92 -24.92 -14.44
C PRO A 11 -11.75 -25.39 -13.57
N LEU A 12 -12.03 -25.62 -12.29
CA LEU A 12 -11.03 -26.03 -11.29
C LEU A 12 -10.66 -27.51 -11.36
N ALA A 13 -11.50 -28.31 -12.04
CA ALA A 13 -11.29 -29.73 -12.21
C ALA A 13 -10.00 -30.00 -13.01
N GLY A 14 -9.13 -30.84 -12.46
CA GLY A 14 -7.86 -31.24 -13.09
C GLY A 14 -6.70 -30.27 -12.88
N LEU A 15 -6.85 -29.22 -12.08
CA LEU A 15 -5.73 -28.37 -11.67
C LEU A 15 -4.93 -29.04 -10.56
N SER A 16 -3.60 -28.96 -10.65
CA SER A 16 -2.69 -29.33 -9.56
C SER A 16 -2.80 -28.35 -8.38
N ALA A 17 -2.34 -28.77 -7.19
CA ALA A 17 -2.25 -27.90 -6.02
C ALA A 17 -1.45 -26.61 -6.31
N ALA A 18 -0.36 -26.71 -7.07
CA ALA A 18 0.45 -25.57 -7.49
C ALA A 18 -0.34 -24.58 -8.37
N GLU A 19 -1.10 -25.09 -9.36
CA GLU A 19 -1.95 -24.26 -10.21
C GLU A 19 -3.08 -23.59 -9.43
N LEU A 20 -3.69 -24.29 -8.47
CA LEU A 20 -4.73 -23.73 -7.60
C LEU A 20 -4.20 -22.58 -6.74
N VAL A 21 -3.00 -22.76 -6.15
CA VAL A 21 -2.33 -21.70 -5.36
C VAL A 21 -1.98 -20.50 -6.24
N ALA A 22 -1.43 -20.74 -7.44
CA ALA A 22 -1.08 -19.69 -8.39
C ALA A 22 -2.31 -18.91 -8.89
N GLU A 23 -3.39 -19.60 -9.26
CA GLU A 23 -4.64 -18.99 -9.70
C GLU A 23 -5.30 -18.19 -8.57
N ALA A 24 -5.30 -18.72 -7.33
CA ALA A 24 -5.80 -17.99 -6.17
C ALA A 24 -5.02 -16.71 -5.87
N ALA A 25 -3.74 -16.67 -6.26
CA ALA A 25 -2.86 -15.53 -6.06
C ALA A 25 -3.15 -14.36 -7.02
N THR A 26 -3.84 -14.59 -8.14
CA THR A 26 -4.07 -13.57 -9.18
C THR A 26 -4.80 -12.34 -8.65
N ASN A 27 -5.93 -12.52 -7.94
CA ASN A 27 -6.71 -11.43 -7.35
C ASN A 27 -7.66 -11.91 -6.25
N ARG A 28 -8.28 -10.96 -5.53
CA ARG A 28 -9.21 -11.24 -4.42
C ARG A 28 -10.47 -12.00 -4.85
N PRO A 29 -11.11 -11.70 -6.01
CA PRO A 29 -12.20 -12.53 -6.53
C PRO A 29 -11.81 -13.99 -6.79
N ALA A 30 -10.67 -14.26 -7.44
CA ALA A 30 -10.19 -15.61 -7.73
C ALA A 30 -9.97 -16.42 -6.45
N LEU A 31 -9.29 -15.85 -5.45
CA LEU A 31 -9.13 -16.48 -4.14
C LEU A 31 -10.47 -16.89 -3.51
N LYS A 32 -11.48 -16.02 -3.56
CA LYS A 32 -12.81 -16.33 -2.98
C LYS A 32 -13.51 -17.47 -3.73
N ARG A 33 -13.49 -17.42 -5.06
CA ARG A 33 -14.12 -18.42 -5.93
C ARG A 33 -13.50 -19.80 -5.72
N ILE A 34 -12.17 -19.88 -5.76
CA ILE A 34 -11.42 -21.14 -5.60
C ILE A 34 -11.62 -21.70 -4.20
N ALA A 35 -11.50 -20.86 -3.17
CA ALA A 35 -11.71 -21.31 -1.80
C ALA A 35 -13.11 -21.88 -1.57
N ALA A 36 -14.15 -21.21 -2.07
CA ALA A 36 -15.54 -21.68 -1.95
C ALA A 36 -15.72 -23.04 -2.65
N ALA A 37 -15.16 -23.21 -3.84
CA ALA A 37 -15.25 -24.46 -4.58
C ALA A 37 -14.51 -25.63 -3.90
N ILE A 38 -13.38 -25.37 -3.25
CA ILE A 38 -12.65 -26.38 -2.46
C ILE A 38 -13.45 -26.73 -1.19
N ASP A 39 -13.97 -25.74 -0.47
CA ASP A 39 -14.72 -25.97 0.77
C ASP A 39 -16.02 -26.76 0.57
N THR A 40 -16.63 -26.69 -0.63
CA THR A 40 -17.82 -27.48 -1.00
C THR A 40 -17.52 -28.72 -1.86
N GLY A 41 -16.24 -28.94 -2.19
CA GLY A 41 -15.80 -29.95 -3.15
C GLY A 41 -15.14 -31.14 -2.48
N ASP A 42 -14.12 -31.70 -3.15
CA ASP A 42 -13.34 -32.81 -2.63
C ASP A 42 -12.41 -32.36 -1.48
N PRO A 43 -12.56 -32.92 -0.26
CA PRO A 43 -11.71 -32.59 0.88
C PRO A 43 -10.22 -32.88 0.65
N SER A 44 -9.86 -33.84 -0.22
CA SER A 44 -8.46 -34.22 -0.49
C SER A 44 -7.63 -33.06 -1.05
N ILE A 45 -8.27 -32.14 -1.76
CA ILE A 45 -7.62 -30.95 -2.34
C ILE A 45 -6.96 -30.10 -1.26
N LYS A 46 -7.52 -30.05 -0.04
CA LYS A 46 -6.90 -29.32 1.08
C LYS A 46 -5.57 -29.95 1.48
N SER A 47 -5.53 -31.27 1.59
CA SER A 47 -4.31 -32.02 1.91
C SER A 47 -3.27 -31.85 0.80
N ASP A 48 -3.67 -31.93 -0.48
CA ASP A 48 -2.76 -31.70 -1.62
C ASP A 48 -2.11 -30.30 -1.59
N ILE A 49 -2.89 -29.27 -1.25
CA ILE A 49 -2.36 -27.89 -1.12
C ILE A 49 -1.41 -27.77 0.06
N VAL A 50 -1.73 -28.41 1.20
CA VAL A 50 -0.86 -28.41 2.38
C VAL A 50 0.46 -29.10 2.07
N ASP A 51 0.44 -30.25 1.41
CA ASP A 51 1.65 -31.00 1.04
C ASP A 51 2.48 -30.25 0.00
N HIS A 52 1.83 -29.63 -1.00
CA HIS A 52 2.52 -28.76 -1.94
C HIS A 52 3.22 -27.60 -1.22
N ALA A 53 2.53 -26.91 -0.32
CA ALA A 53 3.11 -25.80 0.44
C ALA A 53 4.33 -26.24 1.28
N ARG A 54 4.25 -27.39 1.97
CA ARG A 54 5.39 -27.97 2.71
C ARG A 54 6.55 -28.30 1.77
N SER A 55 6.27 -28.84 0.58
CA SER A 55 7.29 -29.19 -0.42
C SER A 55 8.09 -27.97 -0.93
N ILE A 56 7.49 -26.78 -0.91
CA ILE A 56 8.14 -25.51 -1.30
C ILE A 56 8.66 -24.70 -0.09
N GLY A 57 8.76 -25.33 1.08
CA GLY A 57 9.34 -24.75 2.30
C GLY A 57 8.41 -23.82 3.08
N ILE A 58 7.10 -23.85 2.81
CA ILE A 58 6.10 -23.12 3.61
C ILE A 58 5.62 -24.03 4.74
N ASP A 59 5.95 -23.65 5.97
CA ASP A 59 5.52 -24.40 7.14
C ASP A 59 4.02 -24.22 7.41
N LEU A 60 3.30 -25.35 7.38
CA LEU A 60 1.87 -25.47 7.66
C LEU A 60 1.68 -26.57 8.71
N PRO A 61 0.97 -26.29 9.82
CA PRO A 61 0.81 -27.24 10.91
C PRO A 61 0.01 -28.47 10.48
N ALA A 62 0.09 -29.55 11.27
CA ALA A 62 -0.53 -30.83 10.94
C ALA A 62 -2.06 -30.73 10.76
N ASP A 63 -2.72 -29.85 11.52
CA ASP A 63 -4.17 -29.63 11.48
C ASP A 63 -4.63 -28.74 10.31
N ALA A 64 -3.71 -28.24 9.47
CA ALA A 64 -4.01 -27.25 8.44
C ALA A 64 -5.08 -27.70 7.44
N GLU A 65 -5.17 -29.01 7.17
CA GLU A 65 -6.19 -29.59 6.27
C GLU A 65 -7.62 -29.38 6.76
N THR A 66 -7.81 -29.18 8.08
CA THR A 66 -9.13 -28.91 8.67
C THR A 66 -9.57 -27.45 8.51
N TRP A 67 -8.66 -26.57 8.09
CA TRP A 67 -8.94 -25.14 7.98
C TRP A 67 -9.85 -24.84 6.78
N PRO A 68 -10.50 -23.65 6.77
CA PRO A 68 -11.14 -23.14 5.57
C PRO A 68 -10.13 -23.03 4.42
N ALA A 69 -10.51 -23.44 3.20
CA ALA A 69 -9.60 -23.49 2.05
C ALA A 69 -8.93 -22.13 1.78
N LYS A 70 -9.66 -21.04 2.01
CA LYS A 70 -9.14 -19.68 1.90
C LYS A 70 -7.92 -19.42 2.79
N ARG A 71 -7.88 -20.00 3.99
CA ARG A 71 -6.77 -19.85 4.94
C ARG A 71 -5.56 -20.66 4.46
N ILE A 72 -5.78 -21.90 4.03
CA ILE A 72 -4.75 -22.78 3.48
C ILE A 72 -4.09 -22.11 2.27
N LEU A 73 -4.87 -21.70 1.27
CA LEU A 73 -4.40 -21.00 0.07
C LEU A 73 -3.58 -19.75 0.44
N ARG A 74 -4.06 -18.92 1.37
CA ARG A 74 -3.33 -17.71 1.80
C ARG A 74 -1.95 -18.01 2.34
N ARG A 75 -1.82 -19.07 3.14
CA ARG A 75 -0.54 -19.49 3.69
C ARG A 75 0.36 -20.08 2.60
N ALA A 76 -0.20 -20.96 1.76
CA ALA A 76 0.48 -21.63 0.65
C ALA A 76 1.01 -20.65 -0.43
N MET A 77 0.42 -19.46 -0.57
CA MET A 77 0.97 -18.41 -1.44
C MET A 77 2.29 -17.79 -0.92
N GLY A 78 2.73 -18.10 0.31
CA GLY A 78 3.99 -17.58 0.86
C GLY A 78 4.01 -16.06 1.11
N ARG A 79 2.85 -15.39 1.02
CA ARG A 79 2.74 -13.92 1.08
C ARG A 79 2.94 -13.34 2.48
N GLU A 80 3.14 -14.14 3.52
CA GLU A 80 3.30 -13.61 4.87
C GLU A 80 4.52 -12.71 5.03
N ALA A 81 5.63 -12.98 4.32
CA ALA A 81 6.79 -12.10 4.35
C ALA A 81 6.46 -10.72 3.74
N VAL A 82 5.68 -10.68 2.65
CA VAL A 82 5.23 -9.44 2.00
C VAL A 82 4.16 -8.72 2.82
N ALA A 83 3.26 -9.46 3.48
CA ALA A 83 2.20 -8.89 4.33
C ALA A 83 2.74 -8.17 5.58
N ARG A 84 3.99 -8.44 5.98
CA ARG A 84 4.66 -7.73 7.09
C ARG A 84 5.11 -6.32 6.71
N GLN A 85 5.24 -6.01 5.42
CA GLN A 85 5.55 -4.65 5.00
C GLN A 85 4.27 -3.82 5.08
N ARG A 86 4.20 -2.93 6.08
CA ARG A 86 3.08 -2.00 6.21
C ARG A 86 3.01 -1.17 4.92
N SER A 87 1.83 -1.07 4.33
CA SER A 87 1.54 -0.17 3.20
C SER A 87 0.49 0.87 3.56
N ASN A 88 -0.15 0.73 4.72
CA ASN A 88 -1.24 1.59 5.16
C ASN A 88 -0.70 2.75 6.00
N PRO A 89 -1.16 3.99 5.76
CA PRO A 89 -0.82 5.15 6.57
C PRO A 89 -1.05 4.94 8.07
N ILE A 90 -0.26 5.66 8.87
CA ILE A 90 -0.47 5.85 10.31
C ILE A 90 -0.98 7.27 10.50
N ALA A 91 -2.16 7.41 11.10
CA ALA A 91 -2.66 8.72 11.48
C ALA A 91 -1.81 9.26 12.65
N ARG A 92 -0.85 10.13 12.34
CA ARG A 92 0.05 10.78 13.29
C ARG A 92 0.03 12.28 13.07
N ASP A 93 -0.77 12.99 13.86
CA ASP A 93 -0.91 14.44 13.81
C ASP A 93 -0.33 15.07 15.08
N GLU A 94 0.95 15.43 15.03
CA GLU A 94 1.73 15.90 16.17
C GLU A 94 2.31 17.29 15.85
N PRO A 95 2.46 18.19 16.83
CA PRO A 95 3.11 19.46 16.60
C PRO A 95 4.59 19.27 16.25
N PHE A 96 5.15 20.19 15.47
CA PHE A 96 6.57 20.17 15.14
C PHE A 96 7.13 21.57 14.92
N GLN A 97 8.44 21.72 15.09
CA GLN A 97 9.12 22.94 14.65
C GLN A 97 9.55 22.78 13.19
N CYS A 98 9.19 23.73 12.35
CA CYS A 98 9.59 23.73 10.94
C CYS A 98 11.12 23.82 10.82
N TRP A 99 11.74 22.85 10.14
CA TRP A 99 13.18 22.84 9.94
C TRP A 99 13.69 24.05 9.14
N HIS A 100 12.90 24.56 8.20
CA HIS A 100 13.29 25.66 7.32
C HIS A 100 13.09 27.05 7.93
N CYS A 101 11.86 27.38 8.36
CA CYS A 101 11.52 28.72 8.85
C CYS A 101 11.48 28.83 10.38
N ARG A 102 11.70 27.72 11.11
CA ARG A 102 11.74 27.65 12.57
C ARG A 102 10.43 27.98 13.29
N SER A 103 9.34 28.20 12.57
CA SER A 103 8.02 28.38 13.16
C SER A 103 7.55 27.11 13.87
N ASP A 104 6.94 27.26 15.04
CA ASP A 104 6.23 26.16 15.71
C ASP A 104 4.90 25.93 15.00
N VAL A 105 4.65 24.68 14.63
CA VAL A 105 3.50 24.26 13.83
C VAL A 105 2.60 23.38 14.69
N ALA A 106 1.33 23.79 14.81
CA ALA A 106 0.31 23.03 15.49
C ALA A 106 -0.18 21.84 14.64
N PRO A 107 -0.78 20.80 15.26
CA PRO A 107 -1.44 19.71 14.53
C PRO A 107 -2.51 20.23 13.56
N GLY A 108 -2.80 19.48 12.50
CA GLY A 108 -3.82 19.82 11.50
C GLY A 108 -5.27 19.58 11.97
N GLY A 109 -5.46 18.76 13.01
CA GLY A 109 -6.76 18.45 13.60
C GLY A 109 -7.51 17.38 12.81
N SER A 110 -8.36 17.79 11.86
CA SER A 110 -9.20 16.84 11.09
C SER A 110 -8.42 16.05 10.04
N ARG A 111 -7.30 16.61 9.57
CA ARG A 111 -6.35 15.97 8.68
C ARG A 111 -4.97 16.05 9.29
N VAL A 112 -4.15 15.03 9.08
CA VAL A 112 -2.74 15.03 9.49
C VAL A 112 -2.01 16.15 8.76
N ARG A 113 -1.22 16.92 9.51
CA ARG A 113 -0.32 17.92 8.95
C ARG A 113 1.11 17.40 8.90
N ASP A 114 1.73 17.47 7.74
CA ASP A 114 3.15 17.11 7.54
C ASP A 114 3.99 18.26 6.95
N HIS A 115 3.39 19.42 6.67
CA HIS A 115 4.06 20.61 6.17
C HIS A 115 3.79 21.85 7.02
N CYS A 116 4.72 22.79 7.01
CA CYS A 116 4.55 24.07 7.70
C CYS A 116 3.54 24.96 6.94
N PRO A 117 2.50 25.50 7.58
CA PRO A 117 1.50 26.33 6.89
C PRO A 117 2.07 27.67 6.38
N HIS A 118 3.20 28.12 6.91
CA HIS A 118 3.79 29.41 6.54
C HIS A 118 4.70 29.33 5.32
N CYS A 119 5.54 28.30 5.23
CA CYS A 119 6.52 28.14 4.15
C CYS A 119 6.25 26.94 3.24
N LEU A 120 5.28 26.09 3.58
CA LEU A 120 4.88 24.89 2.84
C LEU A 120 6.06 23.97 2.56
N ARG A 121 6.97 23.81 3.52
CA ARG A 121 8.05 22.82 3.46
C ARG A 121 7.76 21.69 4.44
N SER A 122 8.22 20.51 4.07
CA SER A 122 8.12 19.29 4.86
C SER A 122 9.50 18.63 5.00
N LEU A 123 9.57 17.51 5.70
CA LEU A 123 10.78 16.73 5.90
C LEU A 123 10.51 15.27 5.53
N HIS A 124 11.40 14.68 4.74
CA HIS A 124 11.26 13.29 4.32
C HIS A 124 11.70 12.35 5.45
N VAL A 125 10.71 11.95 6.26
CA VAL A 125 10.88 11.06 7.41
C VAL A 125 10.02 9.80 7.32
N ASP A 126 9.12 9.71 6.35
CA ASP A 126 8.19 8.59 6.19
C ASP A 126 8.53 7.78 4.94
N VAL A 127 8.50 6.44 5.06
CA VAL A 127 8.45 5.54 3.89
C VAL A 127 7.00 5.28 3.52
N VAL A 128 6.18 5.00 4.54
CA VAL A 128 4.72 5.01 4.50
C VAL A 128 4.23 6.17 5.35
N PRO A 129 3.25 6.98 4.91
CA PRO A 129 2.83 8.16 5.65
C PRO A 129 2.57 7.88 7.15
N GLY A 130 3.26 8.62 8.01
CA GLY A 130 3.20 8.55 9.48
C GLY A 130 4.09 7.49 10.17
N ASP A 131 4.85 6.68 9.42
CA ASP A 131 5.68 5.60 9.99
C ASP A 131 7.02 6.07 10.57
N ARG A 132 7.50 7.25 10.19
CA ARG A 132 8.78 7.83 10.60
C ARG A 132 9.97 6.89 10.31
N ALA A 133 9.86 6.04 9.29
CA ALA A 133 10.84 5.01 8.97
C ALA A 133 11.89 5.43 7.93
N ALA A 134 11.77 6.61 7.30
CA ALA A 134 12.74 7.06 6.31
C ALA A 134 13.97 7.68 6.99
N GLU A 135 15.14 7.10 6.74
CA GLU A 135 16.44 7.61 7.21
C GLU A 135 16.96 8.81 6.39
N CYS A 136 16.18 9.28 5.41
CA CYS A 136 16.59 10.34 4.49
C CYS A 136 16.73 11.70 5.20
N GLY A 137 15.71 12.11 5.97
CA GLY A 137 15.70 13.41 6.65
C GLY A 137 15.89 14.61 5.73
N GLY A 138 15.66 14.45 4.42
CA GLY A 138 15.88 15.50 3.43
C GLY A 138 14.73 16.49 3.37
N ASP A 139 15.03 17.76 3.11
CA ASP A 139 14.02 18.81 2.92
C ASP A 139 13.12 18.47 1.73
N MET A 140 11.80 18.51 1.95
CA MET A 140 10.82 18.31 0.90
C MET A 140 10.34 19.67 0.40
N HIS A 141 10.73 19.98 -0.83
CA HIS A 141 10.37 21.23 -1.49
C HIS A 141 9.06 21.06 -2.24
N PRO A 142 8.14 22.04 -2.15
CA PRO A 142 6.97 22.04 -3.00
C PRO A 142 7.41 22.34 -4.44
N ILE A 143 7.02 21.47 -5.36
CA ILE A 143 7.38 21.54 -6.79
C ILE A 143 6.16 21.74 -7.69
N GLY A 144 4.95 21.74 -7.12
CA GLY A 144 3.73 22.00 -7.88
C GLY A 144 2.47 21.95 -7.02
N LEU A 145 1.36 22.40 -7.61
CA LEU A 145 0.02 22.22 -7.06
C LEU A 145 -0.81 21.38 -8.04
N ASN A 146 -1.49 20.37 -7.52
CA ASN A 146 -2.46 19.60 -8.26
C ASN A 146 -3.87 20.04 -7.83
N ARG A 147 -4.61 20.63 -8.78
CA ARG A 147 -5.99 21.06 -8.60
C ARG A 147 -6.90 20.03 -9.26
N SER A 148 -7.39 19.09 -8.47
CA SER A 148 -8.35 18.08 -8.93
C SER A 148 -9.77 18.46 -8.52
N HIS A 149 -10.79 17.77 -9.04
CA HIS A 149 -12.16 17.91 -8.53
C HIS A 149 -12.25 17.32 -7.10
N GLY A 150 -11.86 18.11 -6.11
CA GLY A 150 -11.71 17.68 -4.72
C GLY A 150 -10.85 18.68 -3.93
N ASP A 151 -10.02 18.17 -3.02
CA ASP A 151 -9.06 19.00 -2.31
C ASP A 151 -7.82 19.27 -3.18
N ASP A 152 -7.32 20.50 -3.15
CA ASP A 152 -6.03 20.85 -3.74
C ASP A 152 -4.91 20.13 -2.99
N THR A 153 -3.93 19.61 -3.73
CA THR A 153 -2.73 18.98 -3.13
C THR A 153 -1.45 19.69 -3.57
N ILE A 154 -0.49 19.75 -2.66
CA ILE A 154 0.88 20.18 -2.93
C ILE A 154 1.69 18.95 -3.32
N VAL A 155 2.40 19.04 -4.44
CA VAL A 155 3.36 18.02 -4.88
C VAL A 155 4.71 18.39 -4.32
N TYR A 156 5.31 17.48 -3.56
CA TYR A 156 6.61 17.65 -2.93
C TYR A 156 7.65 16.76 -3.58
N GLN A 157 8.90 17.22 -3.61
CA GLN A 157 10.06 16.40 -3.94
C GLN A 157 11.15 16.57 -2.87
N CYS A 158 11.69 15.44 -2.41
CA CYS A 158 12.84 15.45 -1.51
C CYS A 158 14.11 15.85 -2.27
N VAL A 159 14.78 16.92 -1.83
CA VAL A 159 15.99 17.40 -2.52
C VAL A 159 17.18 16.45 -2.39
N ARG A 160 17.14 15.52 -1.43
CA ARG A 160 18.24 14.57 -1.18
C ARG A 160 18.12 13.30 -2.01
N CYS A 161 16.92 12.71 -2.12
CA CYS A 161 16.72 11.41 -2.76
C CYS A 161 15.73 11.42 -3.93
N GLY A 162 15.09 12.54 -4.22
CA GLY A 162 14.17 12.68 -5.36
C GLY A 162 12.76 12.09 -5.15
N THR A 163 12.49 11.41 -4.03
CA THR A 163 11.16 10.86 -3.71
C THR A 163 10.10 11.96 -3.74
N THR A 164 8.94 11.65 -4.34
CA THR A 164 7.82 12.59 -4.46
C THR A 164 6.60 12.17 -3.63
N HIS A 165 5.93 13.13 -3.01
CA HIS A 165 4.69 12.91 -2.24
C HIS A 165 3.65 13.97 -2.59
N GLN A 166 2.37 13.64 -2.39
CA GLN A 166 1.28 14.61 -2.51
C GLN A 166 0.57 14.75 -1.16
N VAL A 167 0.38 15.99 -0.72
CA VAL A 167 -0.24 16.29 0.56
C VAL A 167 -1.35 17.30 0.34
N VAL A 168 -2.47 17.11 1.02
CA VAL A 168 -3.62 18.02 0.95
C VAL A 168 -3.27 19.40 1.53
N VAL A 169 -3.71 20.46 0.85
CA VAL A 169 -3.65 21.84 1.34
C VAL A 169 -4.60 22.01 2.54
N HIS A 170 -4.08 22.57 3.63
CA HIS A 170 -4.88 22.92 4.80
C HIS A 170 -5.49 24.32 4.65
N ALA A 171 -6.63 24.55 5.32
CA ALA A 171 -7.37 25.82 5.19
C ALA A 171 -6.57 27.05 5.68
N ASP A 172 -5.63 26.85 6.61
CA ASP A 172 -4.76 27.86 7.19
C ASP A 172 -3.41 27.98 6.48
N ASP A 173 -3.18 27.25 5.39
CA ASP A 173 -1.97 27.38 4.59
C ASP A 173 -1.85 28.77 3.97
N SER A 174 -0.62 29.30 3.97
CA SER A 174 -0.32 30.62 3.47
C SER A 174 -0.64 30.73 1.98
N GLN A 175 -1.68 31.51 1.66
CA GLN A 175 -2.06 31.84 0.29
C GLN A 175 -0.92 32.46 -0.51
N ARG A 176 -0.04 33.22 0.15
CA ARG A 176 1.16 33.78 -0.49
C ARG A 176 2.14 32.67 -0.90
N ALA A 177 2.40 31.70 -0.03
CA ALA A 177 3.30 30.60 -0.32
C ALA A 177 2.71 29.67 -1.40
N LEU A 178 1.39 29.38 -1.33
CA LEU A 178 0.70 28.58 -2.35
C LEU A 178 0.81 29.21 -3.74
N ARG A 179 0.62 30.53 -3.85
CA ARG A 179 0.79 31.25 -5.12
C ARG A 179 2.21 31.22 -5.64
N ALA A 180 3.22 31.21 -4.77
CA ALA A 180 4.62 31.12 -5.18
C ALA A 180 4.94 29.78 -5.86
N ILE A 181 4.29 28.69 -5.42
CA ILE A 181 4.45 27.35 -6.02
C ILE A 181 3.90 27.32 -7.46
N ILE A 182 2.78 27.99 -7.73
CA ILE A 182 2.16 28.04 -9.07
C ILE A 182 3.10 28.66 -10.11
N ASN A 183 3.96 29.59 -9.68
CA ASN A 183 4.88 30.32 -10.55
C ASN A 183 6.25 29.63 -10.67
N LEU A 184 6.40 28.40 -10.18
CA LEU A 184 7.61 27.62 -10.41
C LEU A 184 7.72 27.30 -11.91
N PRO A 185 8.92 27.41 -12.51
CA PRO A 185 9.10 26.99 -13.89
C PRO A 185 8.72 25.51 -14.02
N PRO A 186 8.12 25.09 -15.15
CA PRO A 186 7.87 23.68 -15.39
C PRO A 186 9.19 22.92 -15.33
N MET A 187 9.22 21.85 -14.52
CA MET A 187 10.37 20.96 -14.38
C MET A 187 10.59 20.11 -15.64
#